data_AF-A0A5D4SZ72-F1
#
_entry.id   AF-A0A5D4SZ72-F1
#
_cell.length_a   1.000
_cell.length_b   1.000
_cell.length_c   1.000
_cell.angle_alpha   90.00
_cell.angle_beta   90.00
_cell.angle_gamma   90.00
#
_symmetry.space_group_name_H-M   'P 1'
#
loop_
_entity.id
_entity.type
_entity.pdbx_description
1 polymer ?
#
loop_
_entity_poly.entity_id
_entity_poly.type
_entity_poly.pdbx_seq_one_letter_code
_entity_poly.pdbx_strand_id
1 'polypeptide(L)'
;MSNIGSDKEFFKLMLNDAGGPKVEWMVDQWRKDFVKSYQSLREEGLVIRLIGWKGSSQASRNNVFFLDILTKMNSGSKTLPEINEFHFIRAEIGVGKADGFFPFFQSDNLKMECRIKESLETAALWTPINIIDKRKWQQLKAAYTFYEKPSFELQKAHQLNSGTFQETVTSDVFYSVRSSHNHLLQEDIKNTYHIVMLSWEFPPAMLGGLGQHVWQLSRQLGKAGHHVSLVTPHCLGAPEAETVEGIKVYRAKEVECSYDDFHLFVAQTNMNLVEQVQNIASQQQITIIHAHDWLVGFAARALKESMSLPLVSTIHALEEGRSNLDTNMQLQTAKWEELLILQSDVLIVCSAYMKKKVEKNISGKKNIYVIPNGVAIFDEGSDSLQEFISRRSYSHLILFLGRMVPEKGIKTLIDAANTINESYPECLFILAGKGPYLSDYRALVKQAGLDKHVLFIGYVNEYEKATLLERCDMLIVPSIYEPFGIVAIEGMAAGKPVIAAKTGGLSSIIKDGENGLLFEPGNGIDLCEKIYSLIENPTLCSQLGDKAFNEVNQKYNWEDVRDQTEAVYETTVTTSSVQ
;
A
#
# COMPACT_ATOMS: atom_id res chain seq x y z
N MET A 1 -43.98 -39.63 23.67
CA MET A 1 -42.71 -40.11 24.21
C MET A 1 -41.66 -39.05 23.96
N SER A 2 -40.92 -38.74 25.02
CA SER A 2 -39.85 -37.75 25.16
C SER A 2 -38.64 -37.97 24.24
N ASN A 3 -37.97 -36.86 23.92
CA ASN A 3 -36.55 -36.67 23.55
C ASN A 3 -35.80 -37.81 22.85
N ILE A 4 -35.42 -37.59 21.58
CA ILE A 4 -34.05 -37.74 21.04
C ILE A 4 -33.88 -36.66 19.95
N GLY A 5 -32.79 -35.88 19.99
CA GLY A 5 -32.43 -34.90 18.97
C GLY A 5 -31.80 -35.54 17.71
N SER A 6 -31.68 -34.77 16.62
CA SER A 6 -31.02 -35.19 15.38
C SER A 6 -30.58 -34.02 14.50
N ASP A 7 -29.35 -33.55 14.64
CA ASP A 7 -28.26 -33.88 13.70
C ASP A 7 -27.87 -35.38 13.57
N LYS A 8 -28.85 -36.27 13.37
CA LYS A 8 -28.61 -37.67 13.00
C LYS A 8 -29.59 -38.14 11.93
N GLU A 9 -29.03 -38.82 10.96
CA GLU A 9 -29.72 -39.56 9.90
C GLU A 9 -30.69 -40.58 10.52
N PHE A 10 -31.87 -40.76 9.92
CA PHE A 10 -32.82 -41.77 10.36
C PHE A 10 -33.30 -42.63 9.18
N PHE A 11 -33.66 -43.87 9.48
CA PHE A 11 -34.40 -44.74 8.56
C PHE A 11 -35.84 -44.84 9.01
N LYS A 12 -36.76 -44.59 8.08
CA LYS A 12 -38.17 -44.90 8.28
C LYS A 12 -38.42 -46.33 7.77
N LEU A 13 -38.70 -47.24 8.69
CA LEU A 13 -39.12 -48.62 8.41
C LEU A 13 -40.65 -48.66 8.39
N MET A 14 -41.23 -49.04 7.26
CA MET A 14 -42.68 -49.17 7.07
C MET A 14 -42.98 -50.56 6.52
N LEU A 15 -44.08 -51.19 6.92
CA LEU A 15 -44.54 -52.42 6.27
C LEU A 15 -45.38 -52.04 5.04
N ASN A 16 -45.18 -52.74 3.93
CA ASN A 16 -46.03 -52.55 2.74
C ASN A 16 -47.31 -53.40 2.84
N ASP A 17 -48.25 -53.18 1.92
CA ASP A 17 -49.58 -53.83 1.95
C ASP A 17 -49.55 -55.36 1.76
N ALA A 18 -48.38 -55.97 1.53
CA ALA A 18 -48.17 -57.41 1.52
C ALA A 18 -47.43 -57.93 2.77
N GLY A 19 -47.23 -57.10 3.80
CA GLY A 19 -46.63 -57.47 5.09
C GLY A 19 -45.10 -57.52 5.14
N GLY A 20 -44.39 -57.06 4.10
CA GLY A 20 -42.91 -57.01 4.07
C GLY A 20 -42.34 -55.64 4.45
N PRO A 21 -41.15 -55.55 5.08
CA PRO A 21 -40.54 -54.28 5.46
C PRO A 21 -40.01 -53.52 4.24
N LYS A 22 -40.34 -52.24 4.16
CA LYS A 22 -39.83 -51.22 3.26
C LYS A 22 -39.05 -50.19 4.09
N VAL A 23 -37.81 -49.90 3.67
CA VAL A 23 -36.96 -48.88 4.30
C VAL A 23 -36.82 -47.72 3.34
N GLU A 24 -37.10 -46.51 3.80
CA GLU A 24 -36.98 -45.30 2.98
C GLU A 24 -35.84 -44.42 3.50
N TRP A 25 -34.90 -44.14 2.59
CA TRP A 25 -33.77 -43.22 2.76
C TRP A 25 -34.11 -41.89 2.07
N MET A 26 -33.90 -40.76 2.73
CA MET A 26 -34.17 -39.44 2.15
C MET A 26 -32.87 -38.65 1.97
N VAL A 27 -32.51 -38.31 0.72
CA VAL A 27 -31.40 -37.42 0.32
C VAL A 27 -31.86 -36.57 -0.87
N ASP A 28 -31.62 -35.24 -0.85
CA ASP A 28 -32.31 -34.28 -1.72
C ASP A 28 -31.73 -34.08 -3.15
N GLN A 29 -32.63 -33.70 -4.08
CA GLN A 29 -32.63 -33.93 -5.54
C GLN A 29 -31.84 -32.93 -6.43
N TRP A 30 -31.44 -31.76 -5.92
CA TRP A 30 -30.89 -30.65 -6.74
C TRP A 30 -29.56 -30.96 -7.48
N ARG A 31 -28.79 -31.94 -7.00
CA ARG A 31 -27.51 -32.34 -7.62
C ARG A 31 -27.67 -33.01 -8.98
N LYS A 32 -28.81 -33.66 -9.27
CA LYS A 32 -29.00 -34.42 -10.52
C LYS A 32 -29.34 -33.53 -11.72
N ASP A 33 -30.05 -32.42 -11.52
CA ASP A 33 -30.52 -31.57 -12.61
C ASP A 33 -29.43 -30.62 -13.16
N PHE A 34 -28.53 -30.17 -12.28
CA PHE A 34 -27.34 -29.41 -12.66
C PHE A 34 -26.35 -30.26 -13.46
N VAL A 35 -26.08 -31.49 -13.00
CA VAL A 35 -25.16 -32.42 -13.66
C VAL A 35 -25.70 -32.86 -15.03
N LYS A 36 -27.02 -33.10 -15.16
CA LYS A 36 -27.65 -33.39 -16.46
C LYS A 36 -27.55 -32.22 -17.44
N SER A 37 -27.76 -30.99 -16.97
CA SER A 37 -27.69 -29.79 -17.82
C SER A 37 -26.25 -29.50 -18.28
N TYR A 38 -25.27 -29.67 -17.37
CA TYR A 38 -23.84 -29.52 -17.64
C TYR A 38 -23.30 -30.56 -18.64
N GLN A 39 -23.70 -31.83 -18.51
CA GLN A 39 -23.25 -32.90 -19.42
C GLN A 39 -23.76 -32.76 -20.86
N SER A 40 -24.82 -31.96 -21.09
CA SER A 40 -25.36 -31.70 -22.43
C SER A 40 -24.61 -30.62 -23.23
N LEU A 41 -23.79 -29.80 -22.57
CA LEU A 41 -23.16 -28.59 -23.13
C LEU A 41 -21.69 -28.77 -23.55
N ARG A 42 -21.25 -30.00 -23.88
CA ARG A 42 -19.85 -30.41 -24.13
C ARG A 42 -19.02 -29.48 -25.07
N GLU A 43 -18.54 -28.34 -24.59
CA GLU A 43 -17.71 -27.42 -25.38
C GLU A 43 -16.64 -26.71 -24.53
N GLU A 44 -15.45 -26.56 -25.10
CA GLU A 44 -14.35 -25.77 -24.55
C GLU A 44 -14.62 -24.26 -24.67
N GLY A 45 -14.32 -23.51 -23.62
CA GLY A 45 -14.48 -22.04 -23.61
C GLY A 45 -15.83 -21.53 -23.11
N LEU A 46 -16.62 -22.36 -22.43
CA LEU A 46 -17.85 -21.96 -21.74
C LEU A 46 -17.55 -21.00 -20.58
N VAL A 47 -18.12 -19.79 -20.62
CA VAL A 47 -18.00 -18.81 -19.53
C VAL A 47 -19.39 -18.57 -18.92
N ILE A 48 -19.57 -18.96 -17.67
CA ILE A 48 -20.82 -18.73 -16.91
C ILE A 48 -20.57 -17.64 -15.87
N ARG A 49 -21.43 -16.62 -15.85
CA ARG A 49 -21.37 -15.50 -14.92
C ARG A 49 -22.68 -15.38 -14.15
N LEU A 50 -22.60 -15.17 -12.84
CA LEU A 50 -23.77 -14.79 -12.05
C LEU A 50 -24.02 -13.30 -12.27
N ILE A 51 -25.15 -12.96 -12.87
CA ILE A 51 -25.46 -11.57 -13.28
C ILE A 51 -26.47 -10.89 -12.37
N GLY A 52 -27.18 -11.64 -11.52
CA GLY A 52 -28.11 -11.02 -10.59
C GLY A 52 -28.69 -11.96 -9.55
N TRP A 53 -28.99 -11.34 -8.40
CA TRP A 53 -29.79 -11.90 -7.33
C TRP A 53 -30.99 -10.98 -7.13
N LYS A 54 -32.20 -11.55 -7.17
CA LYS A 54 -33.40 -10.85 -6.73
C LYS A 54 -33.82 -11.53 -5.43
N GLY A 55 -33.69 -10.79 -4.32
CA GLY A 55 -34.01 -11.28 -2.98
C GLY A 55 -35.42 -11.86 -2.87
N SER A 56 -35.67 -12.52 -1.74
CA SER A 56 -36.85 -13.32 -1.45
C SER A 56 -38.14 -12.79 -2.09
N SER A 57 -38.73 -13.59 -2.99
CA SER A 57 -40.10 -13.38 -3.45
C SER A 57 -41.02 -13.32 -2.23
N GLN A 58 -41.82 -12.26 -2.10
CA GLN A 58 -42.76 -12.09 -0.97
C GLN A 58 -43.75 -13.25 -0.85
N ALA A 59 -43.94 -14.06 -1.90
CA ALA A 59 -44.87 -15.18 -1.91
C ALA A 59 -44.26 -16.52 -1.44
N SER A 60 -42.94 -16.74 -1.59
CA SER A 60 -42.35 -18.08 -1.33
C SER A 60 -41.16 -18.11 -0.37
N ARG A 61 -40.63 -16.96 0.08
CA ARG A 61 -39.37 -16.87 0.87
C ARG A 61 -38.15 -17.55 0.21
N ASN A 62 -38.23 -17.84 -1.10
CA ASN A 62 -37.13 -18.44 -1.86
C ASN A 62 -36.34 -17.38 -2.63
N ASN A 63 -35.04 -17.63 -2.80
CA ASN A 63 -34.14 -16.76 -3.56
C ASN A 63 -34.08 -17.19 -5.03
N VAL A 64 -34.13 -16.21 -5.96
CA VAL A 64 -34.05 -16.46 -7.41
C VAL A 64 -32.73 -15.90 -7.94
N PHE A 65 -32.02 -16.72 -8.71
CA PHE A 65 -30.71 -16.39 -9.27
C PHE A 65 -30.74 -16.37 -10.80
N PHE A 66 -29.99 -15.42 -11.37
CA PHE A 66 -29.86 -15.21 -12.81
C PHE A 66 -28.43 -15.47 -13.25
N LEU A 67 -28.27 -16.38 -14.21
CA LEU A 67 -26.97 -16.69 -14.81
C LEU A 67 -26.93 -16.16 -16.24
N ASP A 68 -25.77 -15.62 -16.59
CA ASP A 68 -25.39 -15.27 -17.95
C ASP A 68 -24.47 -16.36 -18.46
N ILE A 69 -24.80 -16.91 -19.62
CA ILE A 69 -24.03 -17.97 -20.21
C ILE A 69 -23.53 -17.45 -21.55
N LEU A 70 -22.22 -17.22 -21.62
CA LEU A 70 -21.56 -16.67 -22.79
C LEU A 70 -20.78 -17.78 -23.47
N THR A 71 -21.19 -18.09 -24.70
CA THR A 71 -20.44 -18.97 -25.60
C THR A 71 -20.24 -18.28 -26.94
N LYS A 72 -19.38 -18.85 -27.80
CA LYS A 72 -19.12 -18.33 -29.15
C LYS A 72 -20.37 -18.26 -30.04
N MET A 73 -21.44 -19.01 -29.75
CA MET A 73 -22.66 -19.06 -30.57
C MET A 73 -23.94 -18.66 -29.83
N ASN A 74 -23.90 -18.27 -28.55
CA ASN A 74 -25.10 -17.85 -27.83
C ASN A 74 -24.78 -16.78 -26.76
N SER A 75 -25.59 -15.72 -26.71
CA SER A 75 -25.53 -14.67 -25.68
C SER A 75 -26.91 -14.49 -25.06
N GLY A 76 -27.10 -14.90 -23.82
CA GLY A 76 -28.37 -14.70 -23.12
C GLY A 76 -28.41 -15.24 -21.69
N SER A 77 -29.39 -14.75 -20.92
CA SER A 77 -29.59 -15.07 -19.51
C SER A 77 -30.59 -16.22 -19.30
N LYS A 78 -30.32 -17.13 -18.36
CA LYS A 78 -31.27 -18.16 -17.89
C LYS A 78 -31.51 -18.08 -16.39
N THR A 79 -32.75 -18.35 -16.01
CA THR A 79 -33.20 -18.40 -14.60
C THR A 79 -33.08 -19.83 -14.08
N LEU A 80 -32.47 -19.99 -12.91
CA LEU A 80 -32.45 -21.28 -12.21
C LEU A 80 -33.79 -21.52 -11.49
N PRO A 81 -34.22 -22.78 -11.32
CA PRO A 81 -35.39 -23.10 -10.48
C PRO A 81 -35.16 -22.66 -9.03
N GLU A 82 -36.24 -22.39 -8.29
CA GLU A 82 -36.19 -21.94 -6.89
C GLU A 82 -35.51 -22.98 -5.99
N ILE A 83 -34.58 -22.54 -5.14
CA ILE A 83 -33.80 -23.41 -4.25
C ILE A 83 -33.95 -22.92 -2.80
N ASN A 84 -34.29 -23.83 -1.88
CA ASN A 84 -34.46 -23.51 -0.47
C ASN A 84 -33.10 -23.38 0.24
N GLU A 85 -33.08 -22.57 1.30
CA GLU A 85 -31.87 -22.20 2.04
C GLU A 85 -31.11 -23.43 2.54
N PHE A 86 -29.78 -23.37 2.40
CA PHE A 86 -28.77 -24.39 2.70
C PHE A 86 -28.54 -25.45 1.63
N HIS A 87 -27.90 -25.09 0.50
CA HIS A 87 -26.95 -25.98 -0.17
C HIS A 87 -25.88 -25.20 -0.96
N PHE A 88 -24.66 -25.75 -0.97
CA PHE A 88 -23.43 -25.21 -1.55
C PHE A 88 -23.45 -25.20 -3.08
N ILE A 89 -22.99 -24.11 -3.71
CA ILE A 89 -22.67 -24.11 -5.14
C ILE A 89 -21.15 -24.29 -5.28
N ARG A 90 -20.73 -25.41 -5.86
CA ARG A 90 -19.33 -25.64 -6.25
C ARG A 90 -19.18 -25.16 -7.70
N ALA A 91 -18.32 -24.17 -7.91
CA ALA A 91 -17.86 -23.79 -9.24
C ALA A 91 -16.36 -24.09 -9.33
N GLU A 92 -15.95 -24.90 -10.30
CA GLU A 92 -14.54 -25.12 -10.62
C GLU A 92 -14.19 -24.27 -11.85
N ILE A 93 -13.08 -23.54 -11.79
CA ILE A 93 -12.55 -22.80 -12.94
C ILE A 93 -11.11 -23.27 -13.16
N GLY A 94 -10.84 -23.77 -14.37
CA GLY A 94 -9.56 -24.32 -14.79
C GLY A 94 -8.56 -23.26 -15.27
N VAL A 95 -7.28 -23.63 -15.22
CA VAL A 95 -6.12 -22.78 -15.53
C VAL A 95 -5.78 -22.84 -17.03
N GLY A 96 -5.63 -21.68 -17.66
CA GLY A 96 -5.13 -21.50 -19.04
C GLY A 96 -4.42 -20.15 -19.18
N LYS A 97 -3.59 -19.99 -20.21
CA LYS A 97 -2.74 -18.80 -20.46
C LYS A 97 -3.59 -17.55 -20.75
N ALA A 98 -3.98 -16.86 -19.70
CA ALA A 98 -4.38 -15.46 -19.71
C ALA A 98 -4.19 -14.95 -18.28
N ASP A 99 -3.43 -13.87 -18.14
CA ASP A 99 -3.09 -13.26 -16.86
C ASP A 99 -4.33 -12.93 -16.02
N GLY A 100 -4.28 -13.34 -14.75
CA GLY A 100 -5.04 -12.80 -13.63
C GLY A 100 -6.56 -12.92 -13.69
N PHE A 101 -7.13 -13.87 -12.93
CA PHE A 101 -8.50 -13.73 -12.42
C PHE A 101 -8.68 -14.35 -11.03
N PHE A 102 -9.15 -13.52 -10.08
CA PHE A 102 -9.76 -13.93 -8.81
C PHE A 102 -11.27 -13.66 -8.89
N PRO A 103 -12.15 -14.62 -8.59
CA PRO A 103 -13.58 -14.33 -8.49
C PRO A 103 -13.90 -13.70 -7.13
N PHE A 104 -14.56 -12.54 -7.16
CA PHE A 104 -15.24 -11.95 -6.01
C PHE A 104 -16.71 -12.35 -6.06
N PHE A 105 -17.18 -13.15 -5.11
CA PHE A 105 -18.58 -13.10 -4.68
C PHE A 105 -18.69 -13.28 -3.17
N GLN A 106 -19.64 -12.54 -2.61
CA GLN A 106 -19.86 -12.36 -1.18
C GLN A 106 -21.26 -12.89 -0.87
N SER A 107 -21.39 -13.84 0.03
CA SER A 107 -22.67 -14.20 0.65
C SER A 107 -22.40 -14.64 2.09
N ASP A 108 -23.21 -14.15 3.02
CA ASP A 108 -22.98 -14.30 4.46
C ASP A 108 -23.25 -15.75 4.93
N ASN A 109 -23.81 -16.62 4.07
CA ASN A 109 -24.18 -18.00 4.41
C ASN A 109 -23.64 -19.07 3.43
N LEU A 110 -22.73 -18.72 2.50
CA LEU A 110 -22.15 -19.68 1.55
C LEU A 110 -20.66 -19.90 1.85
N LYS A 111 -20.31 -21.10 2.34
CA LYS A 111 -18.92 -21.54 2.40
C LYS A 111 -18.48 -21.94 0.99
N MET A 112 -17.49 -21.24 0.44
CA MET A 112 -16.78 -21.66 -0.77
C MET A 112 -15.51 -22.41 -0.39
N GLU A 113 -15.07 -23.34 -1.23
CA GLU A 113 -13.78 -24.02 -1.06
C GLU A 113 -12.94 -23.70 -2.30
N CYS A 114 -11.74 -23.13 -2.13
CA CYS A 114 -10.82 -22.81 -3.23
C CYS A 114 -9.60 -23.72 -3.15
N ARG A 115 -9.16 -24.31 -4.27
CA ARG A 115 -8.05 -25.28 -4.30
C ARG A 115 -7.11 -24.96 -5.46
N ILE A 116 -5.82 -24.82 -5.18
CA ILE A 116 -4.77 -24.65 -6.19
C ILE A 116 -4.21 -26.04 -6.51
N LYS A 117 -4.00 -26.34 -7.80
CA LYS A 117 -3.31 -27.55 -8.25
C LYS A 117 -2.02 -27.13 -8.94
N GLU A 118 -0.89 -27.26 -8.26
CA GLU A 118 0.41 -27.17 -8.93
C GLU A 118 0.71 -28.47 -9.68
N SER A 119 1.38 -28.35 -10.81
CA SER A 119 1.54 -29.43 -11.78
C SER A 119 2.58 -30.47 -11.35
N LEU A 120 2.11 -31.72 -11.39
CA LEU A 120 2.80 -32.98 -11.67
C LEU A 120 3.87 -33.50 -10.68
N GLU A 121 3.49 -34.64 -10.11
CA GLU A 121 4.34 -35.75 -9.66
C GLU A 121 5.26 -35.50 -8.46
N THR A 122 4.68 -35.32 -7.27
CA THR A 122 4.72 -36.29 -6.17
C THR A 122 4.04 -35.69 -4.93
N ALA A 123 3.17 -36.49 -4.30
CA ALA A 123 2.44 -36.25 -3.05
C ALA A 123 2.30 -34.79 -2.57
N ALA A 124 1.31 -34.08 -3.10
CA ALA A 124 0.90 -32.77 -2.59
C ALA A 124 0.42 -32.87 -1.13
N LEU A 125 1.12 -32.20 -0.22
CA LEU A 125 0.64 -31.93 1.13
C LEU A 125 -0.43 -30.85 1.05
N TRP A 126 -1.61 -31.19 1.57
CA TRP A 126 -2.80 -30.35 1.55
C TRP A 126 -2.74 -29.32 2.68
N THR A 127 -2.80 -28.04 2.34
CA THR A 127 -2.97 -26.97 3.33
C THR A 127 -4.35 -26.33 3.16
N PRO A 128 -5.25 -26.39 4.15
CA PRO A 128 -6.53 -25.70 4.11
C PRO A 128 -6.32 -24.19 4.18
N ILE A 129 -6.99 -23.45 3.30
CA ILE A 129 -7.07 -21.98 3.39
C ILE A 129 -8.29 -21.65 4.26
N ASN A 130 -8.05 -21.05 5.42
CA ASN A 130 -9.12 -20.57 6.28
C ASN A 130 -9.75 -19.31 5.68
N ILE A 131 -11.04 -19.39 5.33
CA ILE A 131 -11.77 -18.25 4.77
C ILE A 131 -12.24 -17.36 5.92
N ILE A 132 -11.75 -16.13 5.90
CA ILE A 132 -12.07 -15.08 6.86
C ILE A 132 -13.50 -14.58 6.59
N ASP A 133 -14.30 -14.43 7.66
CA ASP A 133 -15.65 -13.87 7.66
C ASP A 133 -15.69 -12.52 6.91
N LYS A 134 -16.77 -12.26 6.14
CA LYS A 134 -16.98 -11.03 5.37
C LYS A 134 -16.86 -9.74 6.19
N ARG A 135 -17.36 -9.74 7.42
CA ARG A 135 -17.24 -8.62 8.37
C ARG A 135 -15.79 -8.47 8.80
N LYS A 136 -15.13 -9.58 9.17
CA LYS A 136 -13.70 -9.60 9.47
C LYS A 136 -12.83 -9.17 8.29
N TRP A 137 -13.20 -9.48 7.04
CA TRP A 137 -12.49 -9.00 5.85
C TRP A 137 -12.75 -7.53 5.57
N GLN A 138 -13.97 -7.01 5.78
CA GLN A 138 -14.20 -5.57 5.69
C GLN A 138 -13.47 -4.80 6.82
N GLN A 139 -13.27 -5.42 7.98
CA GLN A 139 -12.53 -4.87 9.12
C GLN A 139 -11.00 -5.01 8.97
N LEU A 140 -10.49 -6.10 8.39
CA LEU A 140 -9.09 -6.20 7.97
C LEU A 140 -8.79 -5.28 6.79
N LYS A 141 -9.75 -5.13 5.86
CA LYS A 141 -9.67 -4.10 4.83
C LYS A 141 -9.70 -2.71 5.46
N ALA A 142 -10.46 -2.49 6.54
CA ALA A 142 -10.46 -1.24 7.32
C ALA A 142 -9.15 -1.02 8.11
N ALA A 143 -8.52 -2.08 8.63
CA ALA A 143 -7.17 -2.05 9.19
C ALA A 143 -6.10 -1.67 8.14
N TYR A 144 -6.47 -1.72 6.85
CA TYR A 144 -5.72 -1.19 5.71
C TYR A 144 -6.47 -0.06 4.96
N THR A 145 -7.40 0.62 5.63
CA THR A 145 -8.15 1.78 5.13
C THR A 145 -7.93 2.95 6.09
N PHE A 146 -6.91 3.77 5.82
CA PHE A 146 -6.87 5.08 6.45
C PHE A 146 -8.00 5.94 5.85
N TYR A 147 -8.81 6.47 6.77
CA TYR A 147 -9.92 7.42 6.61
C TYR A 147 -11.26 6.82 6.19
N GLU A 148 -12.07 6.44 7.19
CA GLU A 148 -13.53 6.47 7.06
C GLU A 148 -13.97 7.85 6.53
N LYS A 149 -14.86 7.84 5.53
CA LYS A 149 -15.50 9.03 4.95
C LYS A 149 -16.17 9.87 6.05
N PRO A 150 -16.00 11.21 6.06
CA PRO A 150 -17.01 12.08 6.63
C PRO A 150 -18.28 11.97 5.78
N SER A 151 -19.43 11.82 6.44
CA SER A 151 -20.75 11.89 5.81
C SER A 151 -20.98 13.26 5.16
N PHE A 152 -21.79 13.25 4.09
CA PHE A 152 -21.98 14.30 3.08
C PHE A 152 -22.58 15.63 3.60
N GLU A 153 -22.81 15.82 4.90
CA GLU A 153 -23.61 16.95 5.42
C GLU A 153 -22.83 18.14 6.03
N LEU A 154 -21.50 18.10 6.14
CA LEU A 154 -20.73 19.18 6.80
C LEU A 154 -19.92 20.12 5.86
N GLN A 155 -20.08 20.03 4.55
CA GLN A 155 -19.38 20.90 3.58
C GLN A 155 -19.96 22.33 3.44
N LYS A 156 -20.92 22.74 4.27
CA LYS A 156 -21.62 24.04 4.11
C LYS A 156 -21.24 25.15 5.07
N ALA A 157 -20.23 25.00 5.92
CA ALA A 157 -19.80 26.10 6.78
C ALA A 157 -18.28 26.13 6.93
N HIS A 158 -17.62 27.00 6.16
CA HIS A 158 -16.87 28.13 6.72
C HIS A 158 -16.18 28.93 5.62
N GLN A 159 -16.77 30.09 5.32
CA GLN A 159 -16.16 31.19 4.60
C GLN A 159 -15.46 32.12 5.59
N LEU A 160 -14.26 32.59 5.19
CA LEU A 160 -13.66 33.92 5.41
C LEU A 160 -13.19 34.31 6.85
N ASN A 161 -11.89 34.54 7.07
CA ASN A 161 -11.17 35.79 6.73
C ASN A 161 -9.70 35.85 7.23
N SER A 162 -8.81 36.12 6.28
CA SER A 162 -7.63 37.03 6.22
C SER A 162 -6.88 37.59 7.46
N GLY A 163 -5.54 37.57 7.33
CA GLY A 163 -4.58 38.62 7.76
C GLY A 163 -3.56 38.14 8.82
N THR A 164 -2.24 38.37 8.78
CA THR A 164 -1.32 39.13 7.90
C THR A 164 0.13 38.69 8.22
N PHE A 165 0.96 38.69 7.18
CA PHE A 165 2.43 38.85 7.06
C PHE A 165 3.30 39.19 8.29
N GLN A 166 4.46 38.50 8.40
CA GLN A 166 5.84 39.02 8.20
C GLN A 166 6.88 38.52 9.24
N GLU A 167 8.06 38.11 8.75
CA GLU A 167 9.41 37.95 9.37
C GLU A 167 10.08 36.66 8.85
N THR A 168 10.67 36.69 7.65
CA THR A 168 12.04 37.15 7.30
C THR A 168 13.15 36.27 7.89
N VAL A 169 13.63 35.34 7.06
CA VAL A 169 15.04 34.99 6.79
C VAL A 169 16.02 35.02 7.97
N THR A 170 16.51 33.85 8.37
CA THR A 170 17.96 33.57 8.36
C THR A 170 18.18 32.09 8.07
N SER A 171 18.83 31.89 6.93
CA SER A 171 19.40 30.66 6.41
C SER A 171 20.64 30.28 7.21
N ASP A 172 20.71 29.05 7.73
CA ASP A 172 21.98 28.37 7.90
C ASP A 172 21.89 27.01 7.22
N VAL A 173 22.50 27.01 6.03
CA VAL A 173 22.62 25.94 5.07
C VAL A 173 24.01 25.34 5.29
N PHE A 174 24.08 24.14 5.89
CA PHE A 174 25.28 23.32 5.80
C PHE A 174 25.10 22.36 4.61
N TYR A 175 25.49 22.82 3.42
CA TYR A 175 25.85 21.93 2.32
C TYR A 175 27.33 21.58 2.43
N SER A 176 27.60 20.30 2.19
CA SER A 176 28.88 19.61 2.12
C SER A 176 30.09 20.48 1.72
N VAL A 177 31.07 20.56 2.62
CA VAL A 177 32.46 20.70 2.19
C VAL A 177 32.90 19.30 1.73
N ARG A 178 33.13 19.14 0.41
CA ARG A 178 33.89 18.00 -0.12
C ARG A 178 35.29 18.01 0.50
N SER A 179 35.52 17.22 1.54
CA SER A 179 36.86 16.99 2.09
C SER A 179 37.62 16.00 1.20
N SER A 180 38.11 16.49 0.07
CA SER A 180 39.13 15.81 -0.75
C SER A 180 40.52 15.80 -0.09
N HIS A 181 40.60 15.75 1.25
CA HIS A 181 41.85 15.92 2.01
C HIS A 181 42.07 14.93 3.17
N ASN A 182 41.33 13.81 3.25
CA ASN A 182 41.61 12.72 4.20
C ASN A 182 41.94 11.39 3.50
N HIS A 183 42.80 11.41 2.49
CA HIS A 183 43.38 10.19 1.90
C HIS A 183 44.78 9.88 2.43
N LEU A 184 45.03 10.09 3.73
CA LEU A 184 46.27 9.65 4.37
C LEU A 184 45.99 9.15 5.79
N LEU A 185 46.07 7.82 5.95
CA LEU A 185 46.39 7.09 7.18
C LEU A 185 45.32 7.04 8.30
N GLN A 186 44.17 6.42 8.01
CA GLN A 186 43.50 5.55 8.98
C GLN A 186 43.08 4.27 8.23
N GLU A 187 43.66 3.13 8.59
CA GLU A 187 42.94 1.87 8.38
C GLU A 187 41.74 1.93 9.34
N ASP A 188 40.64 2.52 8.86
CA ASP A 188 39.40 2.61 9.61
C ASP A 188 38.95 1.18 9.93
N ILE A 189 39.03 0.79 11.20
CA ILE A 189 38.34 -0.39 11.70
C ILE A 189 36.85 -0.07 11.54
N LYS A 190 36.26 -0.42 10.39
CA LYS A 190 34.84 -0.20 10.16
C LYS A 190 34.06 -1.07 11.14
N ASN A 191 33.47 -0.45 12.16
CA ASN A 191 32.68 -1.14 13.16
C ASN A 191 31.52 -1.86 12.47
N THR A 192 31.47 -3.18 12.59
CA THR A 192 30.39 -3.97 12.01
C THR A 192 29.25 -4.10 13.02
N TYR A 193 28.14 -3.42 12.76
CA TYR A 193 26.93 -3.50 13.57
C TYR A 193 26.03 -4.68 13.19
N HIS A 194 25.38 -5.27 14.19
CA HIS A 194 24.19 -6.09 13.99
C HIS A 194 22.95 -5.26 14.29
N ILE A 195 22.27 -4.84 13.22
CA ILE A 195 21.15 -3.91 13.24
C ILE A 195 19.86 -4.73 13.16
N VAL A 196 19.02 -4.62 14.17
CA VAL A 196 17.62 -5.08 14.07
C VAL A 196 16.78 -3.94 13.51
N MET A 197 16.30 -4.12 12.29
CA MET A 197 15.38 -3.17 11.65
C MET A 197 13.94 -3.62 11.86
N LEU A 198 13.16 -2.83 12.59
CA LEU A 198 11.73 -3.05 12.75
C LEU A 198 10.98 -2.23 11.70
N SER A 199 10.22 -2.91 10.84
CA SER A 199 9.39 -2.26 9.82
C SER A 199 8.02 -2.91 9.75
N TRP A 200 7.00 -2.10 9.48
CA TRP A 200 5.66 -2.62 9.19
C TRP A 200 5.52 -3.13 7.74
N GLU A 201 6.32 -2.57 6.83
CA GLU A 201 6.26 -2.88 5.40
C GLU A 201 7.61 -3.44 4.92
N PHE A 202 7.54 -4.55 4.21
CA PHE A 202 8.68 -5.15 3.51
C PHE A 202 8.15 -6.13 2.45
N PRO A 203 8.84 -6.33 1.30
CA PRO A 203 8.38 -7.29 0.30
C PRO A 203 8.01 -8.67 0.87
N PRO A 204 6.92 -9.30 0.41
CA PRO A 204 6.02 -8.86 -0.66
C PRO A 204 4.93 -7.86 -0.21
N ALA A 205 4.85 -7.52 1.08
CA ALA A 205 3.85 -6.60 1.64
C ALA A 205 4.38 -5.14 1.66
N MET A 206 4.26 -4.47 0.51
CA MET A 206 4.69 -3.07 0.31
C MET A 206 3.49 -2.20 -0.03
N LEU A 207 3.26 -1.12 0.73
CA LEU A 207 2.10 -0.23 0.56
C LEU A 207 2.52 1.18 0.10
N GLY A 208 3.73 1.62 0.45
CA GLY A 208 4.20 2.94 0.06
C GLY A 208 5.69 3.17 0.24
N GLY A 209 6.04 4.45 0.37
CA GLY A 209 7.43 4.90 0.43
C GLY A 209 8.22 4.42 1.64
N LEU A 210 7.55 4.11 2.75
CA LEU A 210 8.20 3.58 3.96
C LEU A 210 8.89 2.24 3.66
N GLY A 211 8.14 1.29 3.10
CA GLY A 211 8.71 -0.02 2.75
C GLY A 211 9.86 0.12 1.75
N GLN A 212 9.73 1.03 0.77
CA GLN A 212 10.80 1.29 -0.20
C GLN A 212 12.06 1.86 0.45
N HIS A 213 11.91 2.78 1.41
CA HIS A 213 13.03 3.28 2.18
C HIS A 213 13.74 2.16 2.95
N VAL A 214 12.98 1.34 3.67
CA VAL A 214 13.54 0.24 4.47
C VAL A 214 14.25 -0.77 3.58
N TRP A 215 13.66 -1.14 2.45
CA TRP A 215 14.27 -2.03 1.45
C TRP A 215 15.62 -1.51 0.97
N GLN A 216 15.69 -0.25 0.53
CA GLN A 216 16.93 0.31 -0.01
C GLN A 216 17.98 0.54 1.07
N LEU A 217 17.60 1.07 2.24
CA LEU A 217 18.54 1.33 3.33
C LEU A 217 19.15 0.02 3.87
N SER A 218 18.33 -1.00 4.13
CA SER A 218 18.79 -2.31 4.62
C SER A 218 19.77 -2.96 3.64
N ARG A 219 19.52 -2.84 2.33
CA ARG A 219 20.41 -3.33 1.26
C ARG A 219 21.75 -2.59 1.28
N GLN A 220 21.75 -1.27 1.41
CA GLN A 220 22.99 -0.49 1.45
C GLN A 220 23.83 -0.79 2.69
N LEU A 221 23.18 -0.93 3.85
CA LEU A 221 23.85 -1.31 5.09
C LEU A 221 24.45 -2.72 4.98
N GLY A 222 23.72 -3.67 4.39
CA GLY A 222 24.23 -5.01 4.10
C GLY A 222 25.43 -5.00 3.15
N LYS A 223 25.38 -4.20 2.08
CA LYS A 223 26.53 -4.00 1.15
C LYS A 223 27.75 -3.41 1.84
N ALA A 224 27.55 -2.58 2.85
CA ALA A 224 28.63 -2.02 3.67
C ALA A 224 29.21 -3.00 4.71
N GLY A 225 28.71 -4.23 4.77
CA GLY A 225 29.20 -5.29 5.64
C GLY A 225 28.45 -5.42 6.98
N HIS A 226 27.43 -4.60 7.23
CA HIS A 226 26.61 -4.72 8.44
C HIS A 226 25.71 -5.95 8.39
N HIS A 227 25.46 -6.56 9.54
CA HIS A 227 24.49 -7.64 9.65
C HIS A 227 23.11 -7.04 9.92
N VAL A 228 22.21 -7.13 8.93
CA VAL A 228 20.84 -6.60 9.05
C VAL A 228 19.85 -7.73 9.26
N SER A 229 19.19 -7.71 10.42
CA SER A 229 18.04 -8.56 10.73
C SER A 229 16.77 -7.72 10.66
N LEU A 230 16.04 -7.83 9.56
CA LEU A 230 14.78 -7.13 9.36
C LEU A 230 13.63 -7.94 9.94
N VAL A 231 12.86 -7.34 10.83
CA VAL A 231 11.73 -7.98 11.52
C VAL A 231 10.44 -7.24 11.18
N THR A 232 9.47 -7.96 10.61
CA THR A 232 8.24 -7.40 10.02
C THR A 232 7.02 -8.28 10.37
N PRO A 233 5.77 -7.77 10.26
CA PRO A 233 4.58 -8.58 10.48
C PRO A 233 4.46 -9.80 9.55
N HIS A 234 3.61 -10.75 9.95
CA HIS A 234 3.23 -11.88 9.10
C HIS A 234 2.70 -11.42 7.74
N CYS A 235 3.04 -12.17 6.69
CA CYS A 235 2.50 -11.98 5.35
C CYS A 235 2.10 -13.34 4.76
N LEU A 236 0.83 -13.46 4.37
CA LEU A 236 0.28 -14.71 3.83
C LEU A 236 1.05 -15.14 2.58
N GLY A 237 1.50 -16.39 2.57
CA GLY A 237 2.26 -16.97 1.46
C GLY A 237 3.75 -16.63 1.45
N ALA A 238 4.22 -15.76 2.34
CA ALA A 238 5.64 -15.48 2.51
C ALA A 238 6.26 -16.40 3.58
N PRO A 239 7.55 -16.78 3.45
CA PRO A 239 8.22 -17.61 4.44
C PRO A 239 8.38 -16.87 5.78
N GLU A 240 8.41 -17.61 6.89
CA GLU A 240 8.66 -17.06 8.23
C GLU A 240 10.05 -16.42 8.36
N ALA A 241 11.05 -17.03 7.72
CA ALA A 241 12.38 -16.46 7.61
C ALA A 241 12.96 -16.69 6.21
N GLU A 242 13.67 -15.71 5.68
CA GLU A 242 14.38 -15.81 4.41
C GLU A 242 15.60 -14.89 4.39
N THR A 243 16.45 -15.06 3.38
CA THR A 243 17.55 -14.12 3.10
C THR A 243 17.36 -13.54 1.72
N VAL A 244 17.22 -12.22 1.65
CA VAL A 244 17.00 -11.48 0.39
C VAL A 244 18.16 -10.52 0.20
N GLU A 245 18.94 -10.71 -0.87
CA GLU A 245 20.12 -9.88 -1.16
C GLU A 245 21.08 -9.66 0.04
N GLY A 246 21.25 -10.71 0.87
CA GLY A 246 22.12 -10.66 2.05
C GLY A 246 21.46 -10.11 3.32
N ILE A 247 20.22 -9.63 3.24
CA ILE A 247 19.42 -9.19 4.39
C ILE A 247 18.66 -10.39 4.96
N LYS A 248 18.76 -10.64 6.27
CA LYS A 248 17.93 -11.66 6.92
C LYS A 248 16.59 -11.07 7.28
N VAL A 249 15.52 -11.64 6.74
CA VAL A 249 14.15 -11.20 6.94
C VAL A 249 13.45 -12.21 7.82
N TYR A 250 12.82 -11.73 8.88
CA TYR A 250 12.06 -12.51 9.83
C TYR A 250 10.64 -11.94 9.92
N ARG A 251 9.65 -12.78 9.66
CA ARG A 251 8.24 -12.42 9.78
C ARG A 251 7.70 -12.96 11.11
N ALA A 252 7.14 -12.07 11.91
CA ALA A 252 6.48 -12.45 13.14
C ALA A 252 5.30 -13.40 12.88
N LYS A 253 4.91 -14.17 13.90
CA LYS A 253 3.74 -15.06 13.84
C LYS A 253 2.49 -14.29 13.46
N GLU A 254 1.60 -14.96 12.73
CA GLU A 254 0.27 -14.43 12.43
C GLU A 254 -0.48 -14.14 13.73
N VAL A 255 -1.19 -13.02 13.73
CA VAL A 255 -2.05 -12.64 14.84
C VAL A 255 -3.44 -13.20 14.61
N GLU A 256 -3.82 -14.22 15.38
CA GLU A 256 -5.17 -14.80 15.38
C GLU A 256 -6.18 -13.89 16.12
N CYS A 257 -6.24 -12.60 15.81
CA CYS A 257 -7.20 -11.72 16.47
C CYS A 257 -8.61 -11.90 15.91
N SER A 258 -9.59 -12.02 16.81
CA SER A 258 -11.02 -12.03 16.50
C SER A 258 -11.70 -10.66 16.57
N TYR A 259 -10.93 -9.58 16.78
CA TYR A 259 -11.46 -8.26 17.13
C TYR A 259 -11.29 -7.22 16.02
N ASP A 260 -12.19 -6.24 16.03
CA ASP A 260 -12.35 -5.19 15.01
C ASP A 260 -11.55 -3.91 15.33
N ASP A 261 -10.55 -4.02 16.21
CA ASP A 261 -9.77 -2.89 16.73
C ASP A 261 -8.35 -2.88 16.14
N PHE A 262 -8.06 -1.84 15.35
CA PHE A 262 -6.78 -1.67 14.67
C PHE A 262 -5.61 -1.48 15.64
N HIS A 263 -5.77 -0.67 16.68
CA HIS A 263 -4.71 -0.46 17.67
C HIS A 263 -4.42 -1.75 18.43
N LEU A 264 -5.45 -2.54 18.77
CA LEU A 264 -5.25 -3.85 19.39
C LEU A 264 -4.49 -4.82 18.47
N PHE A 265 -4.84 -4.86 17.18
CA PHE A 265 -4.11 -5.64 16.18
C PHE A 265 -2.63 -5.22 16.09
N VAL A 266 -2.37 -3.91 16.07
CA VAL A 266 -0.99 -3.38 16.07
C VAL A 266 -0.27 -3.78 17.36
N ALA A 267 -0.88 -3.63 18.53
CA ALA A 267 -0.29 -4.02 19.81
C ALA A 267 0.07 -5.51 19.87
N GLN A 268 -0.84 -6.39 19.45
CA GLN A 268 -0.60 -7.83 19.44
C GLN A 268 0.49 -8.22 18.43
N THR A 269 0.49 -7.60 17.25
CA THR A 269 1.55 -7.78 16.27
C THR A 269 2.90 -7.38 16.86
N ASN A 270 2.96 -6.27 17.60
CA ASN A 270 4.19 -5.84 18.27
C ASN A 270 4.67 -6.83 19.34
N MET A 271 3.78 -7.52 20.06
CA MET A 271 4.19 -8.59 20.98
C MET A 271 4.91 -9.72 20.23
N ASN A 272 4.39 -10.10 19.06
CA ASN A 272 5.02 -11.12 18.22
C ASN A 272 6.36 -10.63 17.61
N LEU A 273 6.48 -9.33 17.28
CA LEU A 273 7.75 -8.73 16.85
C LEU A 273 8.79 -8.78 17.98
N VAL A 274 8.39 -8.49 19.23
CA VAL A 274 9.27 -8.60 20.41
C VAL A 274 9.77 -10.04 20.58
N GLU A 275 8.86 -11.03 20.54
CA GLU A 275 9.22 -12.45 20.64
C GLU A 275 10.23 -12.83 19.54
N GLN A 276 10.00 -12.39 18.30
CA GLN A 276 10.89 -12.69 17.18
C GLN A 276 12.28 -12.09 17.37
N VAL A 277 12.39 -10.85 17.85
CA VAL A 277 13.70 -10.23 18.13
C VAL A 277 14.40 -10.92 19.29
N GLN A 278 13.68 -11.31 20.34
CA GLN A 278 14.25 -12.07 21.47
C GLN A 278 14.79 -13.44 21.02
N ASN A 279 14.11 -14.12 20.10
CA ASN A 279 14.60 -15.36 19.51
C ASN A 279 15.91 -15.14 18.74
N ILE A 280 16.01 -14.06 17.96
CA ILE A 280 17.27 -13.70 17.28
C ILE A 280 18.37 -13.39 18.30
N ALA A 281 18.05 -12.61 19.34
CA ALA A 281 18.97 -12.22 20.40
C ALA A 281 19.54 -13.41 21.19
N SER A 282 18.78 -14.51 21.30
CA SER A 282 19.24 -15.73 21.97
C SER A 282 20.39 -16.43 21.24
N GLN A 283 20.60 -16.11 19.96
CA GLN A 283 21.59 -16.74 19.09
C GLN A 283 22.68 -15.77 18.62
N GLN A 284 22.39 -14.47 18.64
CA GLN A 284 23.22 -13.44 18.02
C GLN A 284 23.22 -12.19 18.88
N GLN A 285 24.39 -11.58 19.08
CA GLN A 285 24.49 -10.30 19.77
C GLN A 285 23.97 -9.18 18.85
N ILE A 286 22.98 -8.43 19.31
CA ILE A 286 22.42 -7.26 18.61
C ILE A 286 23.11 -6.01 19.15
N THR A 287 23.43 -5.07 18.27
CA THR A 287 24.10 -3.82 18.66
C THR A 287 23.14 -2.64 18.75
N ILE A 288 22.12 -2.59 17.89
CA ILE A 288 21.22 -1.44 17.80
C ILE A 288 19.86 -1.83 17.22
N ILE A 289 18.82 -1.14 17.69
CA ILE A 289 17.46 -1.23 17.15
C ILE A 289 17.21 0.00 16.28
N HIS A 290 16.75 -0.21 15.05
CA HIS A 290 16.26 0.87 14.17
C HIS A 290 14.77 0.65 13.87
N ALA A 291 13.91 1.50 14.43
CA ALA A 291 12.48 1.45 14.22
C ALA A 291 12.01 2.40 13.10
N HIS A 292 11.11 1.93 12.24
CA HIS A 292 10.51 2.74 11.19
C HIS A 292 9.02 2.98 11.49
N ASP A 293 8.70 4.20 11.95
CA ASP A 293 7.38 4.68 12.38
C ASP A 293 6.74 3.99 13.61
N TRP A 294 5.64 4.62 14.07
CA TRP A 294 4.91 4.27 15.29
C TRP A 294 4.30 2.86 15.27
N LEU A 295 4.05 2.28 14.10
CA LEU A 295 3.44 0.96 13.94
C LEU A 295 4.27 -0.16 14.57
N VAL A 296 5.60 0.00 14.63
CA VAL A 296 6.51 -0.92 15.32
C VAL A 296 7.02 -0.34 16.65
N GLY A 297 6.45 0.80 17.06
CA GLY A 297 6.97 1.61 18.15
C GLY A 297 6.86 0.92 19.51
N PHE A 298 5.81 0.13 19.75
CA PHE A 298 5.70 -0.64 20.99
C PHE A 298 6.84 -1.66 21.11
N ALA A 299 7.08 -2.45 20.05
CA ALA A 299 8.14 -3.44 20.04
C ALA A 299 9.51 -2.79 20.25
N ALA A 300 9.78 -1.71 19.52
CA ALA A 300 11.03 -0.96 19.62
C ALA A 300 11.31 -0.47 21.06
N ARG A 301 10.30 0.12 21.71
CA ARG A 301 10.39 0.63 23.08
C ARG A 301 10.57 -0.49 24.11
N ALA A 302 9.83 -1.59 23.95
CA ALA A 302 9.94 -2.75 24.84
C ALA A 302 11.32 -3.43 24.73
N LEU A 303 11.84 -3.56 23.50
CA LEU A 303 13.15 -4.17 23.25
C LEU A 303 14.30 -3.29 23.73
N LYS A 304 14.21 -1.97 23.55
CA LYS A 304 15.15 -1.01 24.13
C LYS A 304 15.33 -1.24 25.63
N GLU A 305 14.21 -1.25 26.37
CA GLU A 305 14.22 -1.41 27.82
C GLU A 305 14.71 -2.80 28.23
N SER A 306 14.08 -3.85 27.70
CA SER A 306 14.35 -5.23 28.13
C SER A 306 15.73 -5.76 27.73
N MET A 307 16.34 -5.19 26.70
CA MET A 307 17.66 -5.61 26.20
C MET A 307 18.75 -4.57 26.43
N SER A 308 18.40 -3.40 26.99
CA SER A 308 19.32 -2.27 27.19
C SER A 308 20.08 -1.87 25.91
N LEU A 309 19.36 -1.84 24.78
CA LEU A 309 19.93 -1.53 23.46
C LEU A 309 19.61 -0.08 23.03
N PRO A 310 20.51 0.58 22.30
CA PRO A 310 20.22 1.88 21.70
C PRO A 310 19.07 1.78 20.69
N LEU A 311 18.21 2.80 20.70
CA LEU A 311 17.07 2.92 19.80
C LEU A 311 17.18 4.16 18.92
N VAL A 312 17.35 3.93 17.62
CA VAL A 312 17.16 4.94 16.58
C VAL A 312 15.77 4.74 15.98
N SER A 313 15.07 5.83 15.70
CA SER A 313 13.79 5.76 14.98
C SER A 313 13.76 6.72 13.80
N THR A 314 13.38 6.22 12.62
CA THR A 314 13.02 7.07 11.48
C THR A 314 11.52 7.36 11.51
N ILE A 315 11.16 8.64 11.57
CA ILE A 315 9.77 9.12 11.51
C ILE A 315 9.46 9.60 10.10
N HIS A 316 8.69 8.81 9.35
CA HIS A 316 8.38 9.06 7.94
C HIS A 316 7.21 10.03 7.75
N ALA A 317 6.28 10.08 8.69
CA ALA A 317 5.15 10.99 8.70
C ALA A 317 4.64 11.20 10.14
N LEU A 318 3.75 12.18 10.32
CA LEU A 318 3.01 12.35 11.57
C LEU A 318 1.51 12.19 11.34
N GLU A 319 0.79 11.68 12.33
CA GLU A 319 -0.67 11.53 12.26
C GLU A 319 -1.38 12.89 12.10
N GLU A 320 -0.90 13.93 12.81
CA GLU A 320 -1.40 15.33 12.68
C GLU A 320 -1.31 15.84 11.23
N GLY A 321 -0.38 15.33 10.43
CA GLY A 321 -0.26 15.72 9.04
C GLY A 321 -1.21 14.97 8.11
N ARG A 322 -1.57 13.74 8.46
CA ARG A 322 -2.42 12.89 7.64
C ARG A 322 -3.91 13.06 7.97
N SER A 323 -4.23 13.55 9.16
CA SER A 323 -5.60 13.73 9.63
C SER A 323 -5.76 15.01 10.45
N ASN A 324 -7.01 15.34 10.75
CA ASN A 324 -7.35 16.48 11.59
C ASN A 324 -7.35 16.16 13.10
N LEU A 325 -7.02 14.91 13.49
CA LEU A 325 -7.09 14.42 14.87
C LEU A 325 -8.51 14.49 15.49
N ASP A 326 -9.54 14.31 14.67
CA ASP A 326 -10.94 14.44 15.08
C ASP A 326 -11.49 13.18 15.77
N THR A 327 -10.83 12.03 15.62
CA THR A 327 -11.31 10.75 16.19
C THR A 327 -10.40 10.22 17.30
N ASN A 328 -10.98 9.46 18.24
CA ASN A 328 -10.23 8.79 19.30
C ASN A 328 -9.10 7.90 18.76
N MET A 329 -9.35 7.23 17.63
CA MET A 329 -8.36 6.40 16.95
C MET A 329 -7.17 7.24 16.48
N GLN A 330 -7.40 8.40 15.86
CA GLN A 330 -6.34 9.30 15.40
C GLN A 330 -5.55 9.89 16.58
N LEU A 331 -6.24 10.31 17.66
CA LEU A 331 -5.61 10.79 18.88
C LEU A 331 -4.73 9.71 19.54
N GLN A 332 -5.20 8.46 19.57
CA GLN A 332 -4.44 7.33 20.08
C GLN A 332 -3.20 7.04 19.22
N THR A 333 -3.33 7.07 17.90
CA THR A 333 -2.20 6.94 16.97
C THR A 333 -1.16 8.03 17.21
N ALA A 334 -1.58 9.29 17.27
CA ALA A 334 -0.70 10.42 17.57
C ALA A 334 -0.01 10.24 18.93
N LYS A 335 -0.70 9.67 19.93
CA LYS A 335 -0.09 9.38 21.23
C LYS A 335 0.97 8.28 21.15
N TRP A 336 0.74 7.23 20.37
CA TRP A 336 1.71 6.14 20.20
C TRP A 336 2.95 6.60 19.44
N GLU A 337 2.75 7.45 18.43
CA GLU A 337 3.79 8.15 17.72
C GLU A 337 4.63 9.04 18.65
N GLU A 338 3.99 9.89 19.45
CA GLU A 338 4.66 10.72 20.46
C GLU A 338 5.50 9.87 21.43
N LEU A 339 4.97 8.73 21.88
CA LEU A 339 5.69 7.84 22.79
C LEU A 339 6.94 7.22 22.15
N LEU A 340 6.90 6.84 20.87
CA LEU A 340 8.09 6.38 20.15
C LEU A 340 9.12 7.50 20.04
N ILE A 341 8.68 8.69 19.66
CA ILE A 341 9.54 9.88 19.52
C ILE A 341 10.24 10.20 20.84
N LEU A 342 9.50 10.22 21.95
CA LEU A 342 10.03 10.54 23.28
C LEU A 342 10.97 9.46 23.83
N GLN A 343 10.78 8.19 23.48
CA GLN A 343 11.61 7.09 24.01
C GLN A 343 12.78 6.69 23.13
N SER A 344 12.85 7.17 21.89
CA SER A 344 14.03 6.98 21.04
C SER A 344 15.22 7.79 21.55
N ASP A 345 16.43 7.23 21.44
CA ASP A 345 17.67 7.93 21.78
C ASP A 345 18.00 8.98 20.72
N VAL A 346 17.82 8.60 19.46
CA VAL A 346 18.04 9.47 18.30
C VAL A 346 16.89 9.31 17.31
N LEU A 347 16.55 10.40 16.64
CA LEU A 347 15.53 10.46 15.61
C LEU A 347 16.15 10.80 14.26
N ILE A 348 15.68 10.12 13.22
CA ILE A 348 15.92 10.46 11.83
C ILE A 348 14.59 10.91 11.23
N VAL A 349 14.62 11.98 10.44
CA VAL A 349 13.48 12.45 9.65
C VAL A 349 13.91 12.73 8.22
N CYS A 350 13.00 12.52 7.28
CA CYS A 350 13.35 12.63 5.86
C CYS A 350 13.45 14.07 5.33
N SER A 351 12.98 15.07 6.08
CA SER A 351 13.00 16.47 5.62
C SER A 351 13.09 17.47 6.75
N ALA A 352 13.57 18.68 6.43
CA ALA A 352 13.57 19.80 7.36
C ALA A 352 12.15 20.20 7.80
N TYR A 353 11.16 20.00 6.93
CA TYR A 353 9.74 20.16 7.27
C TYR A 353 9.33 19.20 8.39
N MET A 354 9.67 17.91 8.26
CA MET A 354 9.37 16.91 9.27
C MET A 354 10.11 17.17 10.58
N LYS A 355 11.37 17.64 10.53
CA LYS A 355 12.10 18.08 11.72
C LYS A 355 11.32 19.14 12.50
N LYS A 356 10.91 20.23 11.82
CA LYS A 356 10.12 21.30 12.44
C LYS A 356 8.81 20.80 13.03
N LYS A 357 8.13 19.86 12.35
CA LYS A 357 6.88 19.26 12.82
C LYS A 357 7.08 18.40 14.07
N VAL A 358 8.11 17.55 14.09
CA VAL A 358 8.46 16.73 15.25
C VAL A 358 8.85 17.63 16.43
N GLU A 359 9.71 18.63 16.22
CA GLU A 359 10.17 19.55 17.27
C GLU A 359 9.02 20.35 17.89
N LYS A 360 8.00 20.71 17.10
CA LYS A 360 6.80 21.40 17.60
C LYS A 360 5.96 20.51 18.53
N ASN A 361 5.97 19.20 18.30
CA ASN A 361 5.06 18.25 18.96
C ASN A 361 5.66 17.59 20.20
N ILE A 362 6.92 17.86 20.53
CA ILE A 362 7.59 17.32 21.71
C ILE A 362 7.99 18.41 22.69
N SER A 363 7.91 18.08 23.97
CA SER A 363 8.48 18.91 25.04
C SER A 363 9.93 18.48 25.30
N GLY A 364 10.89 19.36 25.00
CA GLY A 364 12.32 19.16 25.27
C GLY A 364 13.18 19.02 24.02
N LYS A 365 14.50 18.89 24.23
CA LYS A 365 15.46 18.70 23.15
C LYS A 365 15.60 17.22 22.82
N LYS A 366 15.50 16.87 21.54
CA LYS A 366 15.83 15.56 20.98
C LYS A 366 16.89 15.69 19.90
N ASN A 367 17.76 14.71 19.80
CA ASN A 367 18.72 14.63 18.71
C ASN A 367 17.98 14.19 17.45
N ILE A 368 17.72 15.13 16.54
CA ILE A 368 16.99 14.91 15.29
C ILE A 368 17.91 15.22 14.11
N TYR A 369 18.22 14.18 13.34
CA TYR A 369 18.97 14.24 12.10
C TYR A 369 18.03 14.27 10.90
N VAL A 370 18.31 15.15 9.94
CA VAL A 370 17.58 15.20 8.67
C VAL A 370 18.38 14.41 7.66
N ILE A 371 17.91 13.21 7.31
CA ILE A 371 18.53 12.36 6.30
C ILE A 371 17.48 12.11 5.22
N PRO A 372 17.61 12.72 4.02
CA PRO A 372 16.61 12.58 2.96
C PRO A 372 16.53 11.13 2.45
N ASN A 373 15.42 10.77 1.81
CA ASN A 373 15.38 9.48 1.10
C ASN A 373 16.25 9.55 -0.15
N GLY A 374 16.87 8.42 -0.49
CA GLY A 374 17.53 8.26 -1.77
C GLY A 374 16.56 7.87 -2.88
N VAL A 375 17.02 7.99 -4.12
CA VAL A 375 16.38 7.44 -5.31
C VAL A 375 17.36 6.46 -5.96
N ALA A 376 16.84 5.32 -6.41
CA ALA A 376 17.61 4.42 -7.25
C ALA A 376 17.37 4.80 -8.72
N ILE A 377 18.43 4.84 -9.52
CA ILE A 377 18.28 4.94 -10.98
C ILE A 377 17.64 3.64 -11.44
N PHE A 378 16.54 3.74 -12.17
CA PHE A 378 15.77 2.59 -12.61
C PHE A 378 16.61 1.71 -13.54
N ASP A 379 16.46 0.38 -13.41
CA ASP A 379 16.91 -0.54 -14.46
C ASP A 379 16.12 -0.26 -15.75
N GLU A 380 16.72 -0.54 -16.92
CA GLU A 380 16.08 -0.31 -18.22
C GLU A 380 14.67 -0.92 -18.25
N GLY A 381 13.66 -0.09 -18.58
CA GLY A 381 12.29 -0.55 -18.72
C GLY A 381 12.22 -1.65 -19.77
N SER A 382 11.49 -2.74 -19.48
CA SER A 382 11.21 -3.74 -20.51
C SER A 382 10.05 -3.25 -21.38
N ASP A 383 10.03 -3.65 -22.66
CA ASP A 383 8.73 -3.85 -23.30
C ASP A 383 8.08 -4.97 -22.47
N SER A 384 7.20 -4.64 -21.53
CA SER A 384 5.94 -3.95 -21.82
C SER A 384 5.05 -3.57 -20.60
N LEU A 385 4.67 -2.29 -20.48
CA LEU A 385 3.40 -1.84 -19.86
C LEU A 385 2.23 -2.04 -20.85
N GLN A 386 2.17 -3.26 -21.37
CA GLN A 386 1.71 -3.74 -22.69
C GLN A 386 0.46 -3.04 -23.26
N GLU A 387 0.49 -2.33 -24.37
CA GLU A 387 1.58 -1.96 -25.27
C GLU A 387 1.75 -0.43 -25.04
N PHE A 388 2.24 -0.11 -23.83
CA PHE A 388 2.32 1.19 -23.15
C PHE A 388 1.07 2.07 -23.28
N ILE A 389 -0.10 1.45 -23.10
CA ILE A 389 -1.40 2.10 -23.33
C ILE A 389 -1.62 2.30 -24.83
N SER A 390 -1.74 1.17 -25.53
CA SER A 390 -1.70 1.04 -26.99
C SER A 390 -2.69 1.96 -27.73
N ARG A 391 -2.14 3.06 -28.28
CA ARG A 391 -2.59 3.84 -29.46
C ARG A 391 -3.76 4.82 -29.34
N ARG A 392 -4.08 5.38 -28.17
CA ARG A 392 -4.80 6.67 -28.17
C ARG A 392 -3.89 7.74 -28.77
N SER A 393 -4.39 8.59 -29.66
CA SER A 393 -3.68 9.81 -30.08
C SER A 393 -3.75 10.81 -28.93
N TYR A 394 -2.73 10.82 -28.08
CA TYR A 394 -2.51 11.88 -27.10
C TYR A 394 -1.21 12.59 -27.44
N SER A 395 -1.18 13.91 -27.23
CA SER A 395 0.04 14.70 -27.42
C SER A 395 0.82 14.86 -26.12
N HIS A 396 0.14 14.74 -24.97
CA HIS A 396 0.74 14.93 -23.66
C HIS A 396 0.23 13.88 -22.67
N LEU A 397 1.17 13.18 -22.02
CA LEU A 397 0.94 12.21 -20.97
C LEU A 397 1.35 12.82 -19.63
N ILE A 398 0.35 13.01 -18.76
CA ILE A 398 0.49 13.59 -17.44
C ILE A 398 0.36 12.47 -16.41
N LEU A 399 1.44 12.23 -15.65
CA LEU A 399 1.51 11.10 -14.73
C LEU A 399 1.24 11.53 -13.29
N PHE A 400 0.51 10.70 -12.56
CA PHE A 400 0.43 10.68 -11.10
C PHE A 400 0.78 9.29 -10.60
N LEU A 401 1.68 9.22 -9.61
CA LEU A 401 2.03 7.99 -8.90
C LEU A 401 1.75 8.18 -7.41
N GLY A 402 0.92 7.32 -6.83
CA GLY A 402 0.68 7.38 -5.39
C GLY A 402 -0.56 6.65 -4.94
N ARG A 403 -0.70 6.55 -3.61
CA ARG A 403 -1.90 5.96 -3.00
C ARG A 403 -3.14 6.80 -3.32
N MET A 404 -4.27 6.12 -3.55
CA MET A 404 -5.56 6.75 -3.83
C MET A 404 -6.25 7.15 -2.53
N VAL A 405 -5.76 8.24 -1.94
CA VAL A 405 -6.20 8.78 -0.64
C VAL A 405 -6.24 10.32 -0.68
N PRO A 406 -7.09 10.98 0.14
CA PRO A 406 -7.31 12.43 0.04
C PRO A 406 -6.06 13.28 0.20
N GLU A 407 -5.13 12.91 1.08
CA GLU A 407 -3.92 13.69 1.33
C GLU A 407 -2.97 13.76 0.12
N LYS A 408 -3.16 12.89 -0.88
CA LYS A 408 -2.42 12.91 -2.15
C LYS A 408 -3.03 13.84 -3.20
N GLY A 409 -4.10 14.56 -2.87
CA GLY A 409 -4.65 15.65 -3.70
C GLY A 409 -5.23 15.22 -5.04
N ILE A 410 -5.69 13.97 -5.16
CA ILE A 410 -6.28 13.43 -6.39
C ILE A 410 -7.47 14.27 -6.87
N LYS A 411 -8.26 14.86 -5.95
CA LYS A 411 -9.37 15.74 -6.33
C LYS A 411 -8.88 16.96 -7.11
N THR A 412 -7.82 17.63 -6.64
CA THR A 412 -7.20 18.78 -7.32
C THR A 412 -6.74 18.41 -8.72
N LEU A 413 -6.19 17.21 -8.89
CA LEU A 413 -5.76 16.71 -10.19
C LEU A 413 -6.96 16.44 -11.13
N ILE A 414 -8.05 15.88 -10.63
CA ILE A 414 -9.29 15.66 -11.41
C ILE A 414 -9.92 17.00 -11.82
N ASP A 415 -9.97 17.96 -10.90
CA ASP A 415 -10.49 19.31 -11.18
C ASP A 415 -9.64 19.97 -12.28
N ALA A 416 -8.31 19.86 -12.20
CA ALA A 416 -7.40 20.39 -13.23
C ALA A 416 -7.56 19.65 -14.57
N ALA A 417 -7.71 18.33 -14.56
CA ALA A 417 -7.96 17.53 -15.76
C ALA A 417 -9.26 17.96 -16.47
N ASN A 418 -10.29 18.37 -15.72
CA ASN A 418 -11.52 18.90 -16.31
C ASN A 418 -11.27 20.18 -17.11
N THR A 419 -10.58 21.15 -16.50
CA THR A 419 -10.26 22.44 -17.15
C THR A 419 -9.31 22.26 -18.34
N ILE A 420 -8.28 21.42 -18.19
CA ILE A 420 -7.32 21.15 -19.27
C ILE A 420 -8.00 20.46 -20.44
N ASN A 421 -8.92 19.53 -20.20
CA ASN A 421 -9.65 18.85 -21.27
C ASN A 421 -10.48 19.81 -22.16
N GLU A 422 -10.92 20.97 -21.64
CA GLU A 422 -11.63 21.97 -22.44
C GLU A 422 -10.71 22.67 -23.46
N SER A 423 -9.42 22.82 -23.14
CA SER A 423 -8.44 23.54 -23.97
C SER A 423 -7.50 22.60 -24.76
N TYR A 424 -7.16 21.45 -24.19
CA TYR A 424 -6.22 20.44 -24.69
C TYR A 424 -6.83 19.03 -24.54
N PRO A 425 -7.85 18.67 -25.34
CA PRO A 425 -8.55 17.38 -25.24
C PRO A 425 -7.65 16.17 -25.58
N GLU A 426 -6.48 16.39 -26.16
CA GLU A 426 -5.47 15.37 -26.44
C GLU A 426 -4.57 15.02 -25.25
N CYS A 427 -4.75 15.67 -24.08
CA CYS A 427 -4.05 15.31 -22.86
C CYS A 427 -4.60 14.00 -22.26
N LEU A 428 -3.69 13.15 -21.76
CA LEU A 428 -4.00 11.92 -21.05
C LEU A 428 -3.39 11.93 -19.65
N PHE A 429 -4.24 11.86 -18.63
CA PHE A 429 -3.84 11.71 -17.24
C PHE A 429 -3.82 10.24 -16.86
N ILE A 430 -2.67 9.75 -16.40
CA ILE A 430 -2.52 8.38 -15.88
C ILE A 430 -2.35 8.47 -14.37
N LEU A 431 -3.26 7.85 -13.64
CA LEU A 431 -3.26 7.78 -12.18
C LEU A 431 -2.94 6.35 -11.77
N ALA A 432 -1.69 6.11 -11.36
CA ALA A 432 -1.21 4.82 -10.91
C ALA A 432 -1.18 4.74 -9.38
N GLY A 433 -1.80 3.68 -8.86
CA GLY A 433 -1.84 3.33 -7.45
C GLY A 433 -3.15 2.67 -7.03
N LYS A 434 -3.16 2.19 -5.79
CA LYS A 434 -4.36 1.64 -5.12
C LYS A 434 -4.67 2.49 -3.89
N GLY A 435 -5.90 2.35 -3.40
CA GLY A 435 -6.32 2.97 -2.16
C GLY A 435 -7.82 2.89 -1.97
N PRO A 436 -8.29 3.16 -0.76
CA PRO A 436 -9.69 3.01 -0.40
C PRO A 436 -10.63 3.96 -1.17
N TYR A 437 -10.14 5.12 -1.62
CA TYR A 437 -10.93 6.12 -2.35
C TYR A 437 -10.94 5.92 -3.88
N LEU A 438 -10.30 4.87 -4.40
CA LEU A 438 -10.20 4.65 -5.85
C LEU A 438 -11.59 4.58 -6.54
N SER A 439 -12.56 3.92 -5.92
CA SER A 439 -13.92 3.84 -6.49
C SER A 439 -14.63 5.19 -6.50
N ASP A 440 -14.41 6.02 -5.48
CA ASP A 440 -14.98 7.36 -5.40
C ASP A 440 -14.36 8.28 -6.46
N TYR A 441 -13.04 8.23 -6.66
CA TYR A 441 -12.37 9.01 -7.70
C TYR A 441 -12.77 8.58 -9.11
N ARG A 442 -12.97 7.28 -9.36
CA ARG A 442 -13.54 6.78 -10.62
C ARG A 442 -14.95 7.32 -10.86
N ALA A 443 -15.79 7.37 -9.82
CA ALA A 443 -17.13 7.94 -9.92
C ALA A 443 -17.10 9.44 -10.24
N LEU A 444 -16.20 10.20 -9.62
CA LEU A 444 -16.00 11.63 -9.90
C LEU A 444 -15.57 11.88 -11.35
N VAL A 445 -14.57 11.13 -11.85
CA VAL A 445 -14.13 11.21 -13.25
C VAL A 445 -15.27 10.91 -14.23
N LYS A 446 -16.08 9.89 -13.95
CA LYS A 446 -17.23 9.53 -14.77
C LYS A 446 -18.33 10.60 -14.75
N GLN A 447 -18.60 11.17 -13.57
CA GLN A 447 -19.57 12.27 -13.43
C GLN A 447 -19.14 13.53 -14.19
N ALA A 448 -17.83 13.80 -14.24
CA ALA A 448 -17.25 14.88 -15.03
C ALA A 448 -17.12 14.57 -16.53
N GLY A 449 -17.44 13.34 -16.98
CA GLY A 449 -17.31 12.95 -18.39
C GLY A 449 -15.86 12.76 -18.86
N LEU A 450 -14.91 12.54 -17.95
CA LEU A 450 -13.47 12.49 -18.21
C LEU A 450 -12.92 11.08 -18.44
N ASP A 451 -13.77 10.05 -18.62
CA ASP A 451 -13.35 8.64 -18.75
C ASP A 451 -12.35 8.38 -19.89
N LYS A 452 -12.31 9.26 -20.90
CA LYS A 452 -11.36 9.18 -22.02
C LYS A 452 -10.02 9.86 -21.74
N HIS A 453 -9.96 10.74 -20.74
CA HIS A 453 -8.82 11.61 -20.46
C HIS A 453 -8.14 11.26 -19.14
N VAL A 454 -8.81 10.56 -18.22
CA VAL A 454 -8.24 10.12 -16.94
C VAL A 454 -8.31 8.61 -16.83
N LEU A 455 -7.15 7.95 -16.73
CA LEU A 455 -7.01 6.50 -16.63
C LEU A 455 -6.46 6.07 -15.28
N PHE A 456 -7.24 5.27 -14.55
CA PHE A 456 -6.79 4.61 -13.33
C PHE A 456 -6.28 3.20 -13.62
N ILE A 457 -4.97 3.03 -13.61
CA ILE A 457 -4.32 1.75 -13.99
C ILE A 457 -4.06 0.81 -12.80
N GLY A 458 -4.34 1.25 -11.58
CA GLY A 458 -4.14 0.44 -10.38
C GLY A 458 -2.69 0.41 -9.93
N TYR A 459 -2.33 -0.60 -9.12
CA TYR A 459 -0.97 -0.75 -8.60
C TYR A 459 -0.03 -1.12 -9.73
N VAL A 460 1.14 -0.47 -9.75
CA VAL A 460 2.23 -0.74 -10.68
C VAL A 460 3.44 -1.24 -9.89
N ASN A 461 4.12 -2.25 -10.42
CA ASN A 461 5.39 -2.71 -9.88
C ASN A 461 6.54 -1.75 -10.27
N GLU A 462 7.75 -2.02 -9.80
CA GLU A 462 8.91 -1.15 -10.03
C GLU A 462 9.29 -1.00 -11.52
N TYR A 463 9.20 -2.08 -12.31
CA TYR A 463 9.46 -2.02 -13.76
C TYR A 463 8.40 -1.22 -14.50
N GLU A 464 7.12 -1.40 -14.15
CA GLU A 464 6.00 -0.64 -14.71
C GLU A 464 6.08 0.84 -14.34
N LYS A 465 6.47 1.16 -13.11
CA LYS A 465 6.71 2.53 -12.63
C LYS A 465 7.84 3.20 -13.41
N ALA A 466 8.97 2.51 -13.60
CA ALA A 466 10.08 2.99 -14.41
C ALA A 466 9.62 3.31 -15.84
N THR A 467 8.83 2.41 -16.45
CA THR A 467 8.29 2.61 -17.81
C THR A 467 7.38 3.85 -17.88
N LEU A 468 6.48 4.05 -16.91
CA LEU A 468 5.62 5.23 -16.85
C LEU A 468 6.40 6.53 -16.69
N LEU A 469 7.40 6.53 -15.82
CA LEU A 469 8.26 7.67 -15.59
C LEU A 469 9.12 7.99 -16.81
N GLU A 470 9.64 7.00 -17.53
CA GLU A 470 10.41 7.20 -18.75
C GLU A 470 9.56 7.83 -19.87
N ARG A 471 8.28 7.44 -19.95
CA ARG A 471 7.40 7.77 -21.08
C ARG A 471 6.48 8.96 -20.84
N CYS A 472 6.31 9.44 -19.61
CA CYS A 472 5.48 10.62 -19.36
C CYS A 472 6.14 11.91 -19.86
N ASP A 473 5.34 12.93 -20.15
CA ASP A 473 5.84 14.28 -20.45
C ASP A 473 6.09 15.07 -19.17
N MET A 474 5.27 14.84 -18.15
CA MET A 474 5.41 15.48 -16.83
C MET A 474 4.83 14.61 -15.73
N LEU A 475 5.37 14.79 -14.52
CA LEU A 475 4.89 14.16 -13.30
C LEU A 475 4.22 15.22 -12.41
N ILE A 476 3.02 14.93 -11.92
CA ILE A 476 2.29 15.78 -10.99
C ILE A 476 2.28 15.13 -9.60
N VAL A 477 2.68 15.90 -8.58
CA VAL A 477 2.62 15.52 -7.17
C VAL A 477 1.71 16.51 -6.42
N PRO A 478 0.38 16.33 -6.48
CA PRO A 478 -0.58 17.33 -6.04
C PRO A 478 -0.92 17.24 -4.55
N SER A 479 -0.06 16.60 -3.76
CA SER A 479 -0.29 16.28 -2.35
C SER A 479 -0.69 17.50 -1.52
N ILE A 480 -1.66 17.30 -0.63
CA ILE A 480 -2.02 18.26 0.42
C ILE A 480 -1.02 18.16 1.59
N TYR A 481 -0.63 16.92 1.91
CA TYR A 481 0.41 16.62 2.90
C TYR A 481 1.44 15.66 2.31
N GLU A 482 2.71 16.09 2.30
CA GLU A 482 3.83 15.27 1.80
C GLU A 482 5.05 15.43 2.71
N PRO A 483 5.35 14.47 3.60
CA PRO A 483 6.50 14.55 4.51
C PRO A 483 7.84 14.76 3.80
N PHE A 484 8.04 14.05 2.69
CA PHE A 484 9.26 14.10 1.88
C PHE A 484 8.93 14.25 0.39
N GLY A 485 8.37 13.22 -0.23
CA GLY A 485 8.05 13.19 -1.66
C GLY A 485 8.99 12.31 -2.48
N ILE A 486 9.05 11.01 -2.19
CA ILE A 486 9.89 10.05 -2.93
C ILE A 486 9.55 10.05 -4.42
N VAL A 487 8.26 10.08 -4.76
CA VAL A 487 7.78 10.14 -6.14
C VAL A 487 8.32 11.37 -6.89
N ALA A 488 8.51 12.51 -6.20
CA ALA A 488 9.09 13.69 -6.83
C ALA A 488 10.54 13.43 -7.25
N ILE A 489 11.39 12.90 -6.36
CA ILE A 489 12.78 12.56 -6.72
C ILE A 489 12.88 11.41 -7.71
N GLU A 490 11.91 10.49 -7.75
CA GLU A 490 11.77 9.48 -8.81
C GLU A 490 11.51 10.12 -10.18
N GLY A 491 10.61 11.11 -10.25
CA GLY A 491 10.37 11.90 -11.48
C GLY A 491 11.59 12.68 -11.94
N MET A 492 12.28 13.34 -10.99
CA MET A 492 13.53 14.03 -11.27
C MET A 492 14.59 13.06 -11.81
N ALA A 493 14.70 11.86 -11.23
CA ALA A 493 15.68 10.84 -11.65
C ALA A 493 15.38 10.26 -13.04
N ALA A 494 14.12 10.32 -13.47
CA ALA A 494 13.70 9.99 -14.84
C ALA A 494 13.86 11.17 -15.83
N GLY A 495 14.42 12.30 -15.39
CA GLY A 495 14.59 13.50 -16.21
C GLY A 495 13.28 14.17 -16.61
N LYS A 496 12.23 13.99 -15.82
CA LYS A 496 10.91 14.56 -16.10
C LYS A 496 10.71 15.86 -15.35
N PRO A 497 10.06 16.87 -15.96
CA PRO A 497 9.60 18.02 -15.21
C PRO A 497 8.57 17.56 -14.17
N VAL A 498 8.78 18.01 -12.93
CA VAL A 498 7.89 17.72 -11.81
C VAL A 498 7.12 18.98 -11.46
N ILE A 499 5.79 18.89 -11.47
CA ILE A 499 4.90 19.92 -10.91
C ILE A 499 4.43 19.42 -9.54
N ALA A 500 4.82 20.10 -8.47
CA ALA A 500 4.54 19.68 -7.11
C ALA A 500 3.75 20.75 -6.35
N ALA A 501 2.87 20.30 -5.45
CA ALA A 501 2.24 21.20 -4.50
C ALA A 501 3.29 21.78 -3.55
N LYS A 502 3.18 23.07 -3.24
CA LYS A 502 4.07 23.81 -2.32
C LYS A 502 3.77 23.45 -0.85
N THR A 503 3.97 22.18 -0.51
CA THR A 503 3.72 21.63 0.82
C THR A 503 4.86 20.74 1.28
N GLY A 504 5.01 20.65 2.60
CA GLY A 504 5.87 19.65 3.24
C GLY A 504 7.31 19.58 2.72
N GLY A 505 7.79 18.37 2.48
CA GLY A 505 9.12 18.10 1.93
C GLY A 505 9.28 18.47 0.46
N LEU A 506 8.19 18.55 -0.31
CA LEU A 506 8.24 18.90 -1.74
C LEU A 506 8.85 20.29 -1.94
N SER A 507 8.49 21.26 -1.09
CA SER A 507 9.04 22.62 -1.12
C SER A 507 10.55 22.70 -0.84
N SER A 508 11.17 21.62 -0.34
CA SER A 508 12.62 21.53 -0.16
C SER A 508 13.34 20.82 -1.31
N ILE A 509 12.60 20.02 -2.09
CA ILE A 509 13.11 19.25 -3.23
C ILE A 509 12.98 20.10 -4.51
N ILE A 510 11.81 20.70 -4.73
CA ILE A 510 11.47 21.46 -5.93
C ILE A 510 11.71 22.95 -5.69
N LYS A 511 12.52 23.54 -6.56
CA LYS A 511 12.78 24.97 -6.69
C LYS A 511 12.03 25.48 -7.92
N ASP A 512 11.00 26.28 -7.66
CA ASP A 512 10.08 26.76 -8.68
C ASP A 512 10.80 27.47 -9.84
N GLY A 513 10.57 27.02 -11.06
CA GLY A 513 11.19 27.54 -12.29
C GLY A 513 12.63 27.11 -12.52
N GLU A 514 13.25 26.38 -11.58
CA GLU A 514 14.63 25.91 -11.71
C GLU A 514 14.71 24.42 -12.03
N ASN A 515 14.15 23.56 -11.17
CA ASN A 515 14.22 22.09 -11.30
C ASN A 515 12.83 21.42 -11.31
N GLY A 516 11.78 22.24 -11.42
CA GLY A 516 10.39 21.86 -11.44
C GLY A 516 9.51 23.09 -11.25
N LEU A 517 8.21 22.89 -11.09
CA LEU A 517 7.26 23.96 -10.81
C LEU A 517 6.52 23.69 -9.51
N LEU A 518 6.27 24.75 -8.74
CA LEU A 518 5.43 24.71 -7.54
C LEU A 518 4.08 25.36 -7.81
N PHE A 519 3.03 24.77 -7.24
CA PHE A 519 1.68 25.35 -7.22
C PHE A 519 1.10 25.31 -5.81
N GLU A 520 0.10 26.15 -5.54
CA GLU A 520 -0.55 26.25 -4.23
C GLU A 520 -1.39 24.98 -3.93
N PRO A 521 -1.18 24.30 -2.79
CA PRO A 521 -1.87 23.06 -2.47
C PRO A 521 -3.39 23.18 -2.52
N GLY A 522 -4.05 22.24 -3.21
CA GLY A 522 -5.51 22.26 -3.37
C GLY A 522 -6.05 23.24 -4.43
N ASN A 523 -5.19 24.03 -5.07
CA ASN A 523 -5.58 24.99 -6.10
C ASN A 523 -5.47 24.38 -7.51
N GLY A 524 -6.61 23.92 -8.05
CA GLY A 524 -6.68 23.36 -9.40
C GLY A 524 -6.38 24.37 -10.52
N ILE A 525 -6.67 25.66 -10.31
CA ILE A 525 -6.43 26.72 -11.30
C ILE A 525 -4.93 26.95 -11.46
N ASP A 526 -4.21 27.14 -10.35
CA ASP A 526 -2.76 27.31 -10.37
C ASP A 526 -2.06 26.06 -10.95
N LEU A 527 -2.53 24.86 -10.60
CA LEU A 527 -2.05 23.63 -11.23
C LEU A 527 -2.23 23.63 -12.77
N CYS A 528 -3.38 24.09 -13.27
CA CYS A 528 -3.61 24.22 -14.71
C CYS A 528 -2.63 25.20 -15.36
N GLU A 529 -2.39 26.36 -14.75
CA GLU A 529 -1.43 27.34 -15.26
C GLU A 529 -0.02 26.75 -15.40
N LYS A 530 0.42 25.95 -14.41
CA LYS A 530 1.72 25.24 -14.50
C LYS A 530 1.73 24.22 -15.63
N ILE A 531 0.66 23.44 -15.78
CA ILE A 531 0.57 22.44 -16.87
C ILE A 531 0.57 23.12 -18.24
N TYR A 532 -0.20 24.20 -18.43
CA TYR A 532 -0.20 24.98 -19.68
C TYR A 532 1.19 25.52 -20.02
N SER A 533 1.91 26.04 -19.03
CA SER A 533 3.26 26.55 -19.25
C SER A 533 4.24 25.50 -19.80
N LEU A 534 4.06 24.22 -19.45
CA LEU A 534 4.89 23.13 -19.96
C LEU A 534 4.41 22.61 -21.32
N ILE A 535 3.10 22.52 -21.53
CA ILE A 535 2.50 22.13 -22.81
C ILE A 535 2.90 23.12 -23.91
N GLU A 536 2.79 24.42 -23.63
CA GLU A 536 3.04 25.49 -24.59
C GLU A 536 4.55 25.76 -24.81
N ASN A 537 5.42 25.24 -23.93
CA ASN A 537 6.85 25.47 -24.01
C ASN A 537 7.68 24.17 -23.83
N PRO A 538 7.87 23.39 -24.91
CA PRO A 538 8.69 22.18 -24.89
C PRO A 538 10.15 22.42 -24.48
N THR A 539 10.68 23.62 -24.72
CA THR A 539 12.06 23.98 -24.31
C THR A 539 12.15 24.09 -22.80
N LEU A 540 11.18 24.74 -22.15
CA LEU A 540 11.09 24.80 -20.69
C LEU A 540 10.96 23.41 -20.08
N CYS A 541 10.11 22.55 -20.67
CA CYS A 541 9.93 21.16 -20.27
C CYS A 541 11.28 20.40 -20.21
N SER A 542 12.05 20.41 -21.31
CA SER A 542 13.37 19.78 -21.37
C SER A 542 14.35 20.39 -20.35
N GLN A 543 14.40 21.72 -20.24
CA GLN A 543 15.33 22.41 -19.33
C GLN A 543 15.08 22.08 -17.85
N LEU A 544 13.81 22.00 -17.44
CA LEU A 544 13.46 21.62 -16.07
C LEU A 544 13.81 20.16 -15.80
N GLY A 545 13.51 19.25 -16.74
CA GLY A 545 13.87 17.83 -16.65
C GLY A 545 15.39 17.60 -16.51
N ASP A 546 16.20 18.27 -17.35
CA ASP A 546 17.65 18.15 -17.31
C ASP A 546 18.24 18.67 -15.98
N LYS A 547 17.75 19.81 -15.50
CA LYS A 547 18.19 20.37 -14.21
C LYS A 547 17.77 19.48 -13.04
N ALA A 548 16.54 18.95 -13.08
CA ALA A 548 16.03 18.00 -12.09
C ALA A 548 16.91 16.74 -12.01
N PHE A 549 17.23 16.14 -13.15
CA PHE A 549 18.09 14.96 -13.25
C PHE A 549 19.50 15.22 -12.69
N ASN A 550 20.11 16.35 -13.05
CA ASN A 550 21.44 16.70 -12.57
C ASN A 550 21.45 16.95 -11.05
N GLU A 551 20.43 17.63 -10.52
CA GLU A 551 20.34 17.91 -9.09
C GLU A 551 20.08 16.64 -8.27
N VAL A 552 19.20 15.74 -8.74
CA VAL A 552 18.82 14.57 -7.96
C VAL A 552 19.98 13.56 -7.82
N ASN A 553 20.74 13.35 -8.91
CA ASN A 553 21.91 12.46 -8.92
C ASN A 553 23.02 12.92 -7.96
N GLN A 554 23.09 14.21 -7.65
CA GLN A 554 24.10 14.77 -6.76
C GLN A 554 23.69 14.74 -5.29
N LYS A 555 22.39 14.68 -4.97
CA LYS A 555 21.87 14.94 -3.62
C LYS A 555 21.12 13.79 -2.97
N TYR A 556 20.55 12.88 -3.77
CA TYR A 556 19.64 11.84 -3.27
C TYR A 556 20.12 10.44 -3.66
N ASN A 557 21.42 10.17 -3.54
CA ASN A 557 21.95 8.82 -3.72
C ASN A 557 21.85 8.02 -2.41
N TRP A 558 21.64 6.71 -2.53
CA TRP A 558 21.46 5.83 -1.38
C TRP A 558 22.74 5.56 -0.57
N GLU A 559 23.92 5.80 -1.16
CA GLU A 559 25.22 5.64 -0.48
C GLU A 559 25.43 6.74 0.56
N ASP A 560 25.12 8.00 0.23
CA ASP A 560 25.15 9.12 1.16
C ASP A 560 24.11 8.95 2.29
N VAL A 561 22.94 8.40 1.98
CA VAL A 561 21.91 8.09 2.98
C VAL A 561 22.39 7.03 3.96
N ARG A 562 23.05 5.98 3.44
CA ARG A 562 23.70 4.95 4.25
C ARG A 562 24.77 5.58 5.15
N ASP A 563 25.71 6.34 4.59
CA ASP A 563 26.85 6.89 5.33
C ASP A 563 26.40 7.82 6.46
N GLN A 564 25.39 8.66 6.21
CA GLN A 564 24.79 9.50 7.25
C GLN A 564 24.08 8.67 8.33
N THR A 565 23.44 7.56 7.95
CA THR A 565 22.78 6.66 8.90
C THR A 565 23.80 5.88 9.73
N GLU A 566 24.91 5.43 9.13
CA GLU A 566 26.04 4.79 9.82
C GLU A 566 26.63 5.74 10.88
N ALA A 567 26.83 7.02 10.55
CA ALA A 567 27.29 8.02 11.51
C ALA A 567 26.31 8.22 12.69
N VAL A 568 25.00 8.12 12.44
CA VAL A 568 23.99 8.12 13.50
C VAL A 568 24.12 6.88 14.39
N TYR A 569 24.34 5.69 13.82
CA TYR A 569 24.55 4.48 14.61
C TYR A 569 25.81 4.58 15.48
N GLU A 570 26.92 5.03 14.92
CA GLU A 570 28.19 5.17 15.63
C GLU A 570 28.06 6.10 16.84
N THR A 571 27.48 7.29 16.63
CA THR A 571 27.26 8.27 17.70
C THR A 571 26.30 7.74 18.78
N THR A 572 25.26 7.00 18.39
CA THR A 572 24.27 6.44 19.32
C THR A 572 24.89 5.33 20.17
N VAL A 573 25.55 4.34 19.55
CA VAL A 573 26.17 3.21 20.26
C VAL A 573 27.27 3.70 21.22
N THR A 574 28.10 4.66 20.78
CA THR A 574 29.17 5.21 21.62
C THR A 574 28.61 5.91 22.86
N THR A 575 27.54 6.70 22.72
CA THR A 575 26.92 7.41 23.85
C THR A 575 26.26 6.46 24.84
N SER A 576 25.60 5.41 24.33
CA SER A 576 24.96 4.38 25.18
C SER A 576 25.97 3.48 25.91
N SER A 577 27.19 3.34 25.41
CA SER A 577 28.24 2.53 26.06
C SER A 577 28.89 3.23 27.26
N VAL A 578 28.68 4.54 27.41
CA VAL A 578 29.31 5.40 28.43
C VAL A 578 28.37 5.70 29.61
N GLN A 579 27.08 5.40 29.48
CA GLN A 579 26.06 5.51 30.53
C GLN A 579 25.86 4.17 31.24
#